data_AF-A0A0A9BA52-F1
#
_entry.id   AF-A0A0A9BA52-F1
#
_cell.length_a   1.000
_cell.length_b   1.000
_cell.length_c   1.000
_cell.angle_alpha   90.00
_cell.angle_beta   90.00
_cell.angle_gamma   90.00
#
_symmetry.space_group_name_H-M   'P 1'
#
loop_
_entity.id
_entity.type
_entity.pdbx_description
1 polymer ?
#
loop_
_entity_poly.entity_id
_entity_poly.type
_entity_poly.pdbx_seq_one_letter_code
_entity_poly.pdbx_strand_id
1 'polypeptide(L)'
;MLENLDVKIDSYGSCHRNRDGKVDKVETLKRYKFSLAFENSNEEDYVTEKFFQSLVAGSIPVVVGAPNIQEFSPGEGAILHIKELDDVASVATTMKNIASNPDTFNQSLRWKYDGPSDSFKALIDMAAVHSSCRLCIHIATKIHEKEERTTKFMKRPCSCSSKKGTVYHLFVRERGRFKTESIYLRSGQLTLGALESAVLAKFRSLNHVPVWRDERPPSIRSGDELKVYRIYPMGLTQRQALYGFRFRDDSELEQYIKDHPCAKLEVIFV
;
A
#
# COMPACT_ATOMS: atom_id res chain seq x y z
N MET A 1 29.20 -3.89 -16.17
CA MET A 1 28.33 -5.00 -16.65
C MET A 1 27.26 -4.49 -17.60
N LEU A 2 26.42 -3.51 -17.23
CA LEU A 2 25.48 -2.85 -18.18
C LEU A 2 26.19 -2.09 -19.31
N GLU A 3 27.27 -1.35 -19.02
CA GLU A 3 28.04 -0.63 -20.05
C GLU A 3 28.68 -1.57 -21.07
N ASN A 4 29.13 -2.76 -20.64
CA ASN A 4 29.67 -3.82 -21.51
C ASN A 4 28.59 -4.40 -22.45
N LEU A 5 27.33 -4.10 -22.18
CA LEU A 5 26.18 -4.49 -22.99
C LEU A 5 25.63 -3.29 -23.77
N ASP A 6 26.46 -2.28 -24.08
CA ASP A 6 26.10 -1.05 -24.81
C ASP A 6 24.93 -0.25 -24.19
N VAL A 7 24.77 -0.30 -22.87
CA VAL A 7 23.89 0.63 -22.15
C VAL A 7 24.74 1.82 -21.71
N LYS A 8 24.54 2.98 -22.34
CA LYS A 8 25.21 4.22 -21.94
C LYS A 8 24.65 4.71 -20.60
N ILE A 9 25.54 4.94 -19.64
CA ILE A 9 25.20 5.43 -18.30
C ILE A 9 25.84 6.80 -18.10
N ASP A 10 25.09 7.75 -17.56
CA ASP A 10 25.63 9.00 -17.04
C ASP A 10 25.54 8.97 -15.50
N SER A 11 26.64 9.27 -14.81
CA SER A 11 26.73 9.34 -13.35
C SER A 11 27.32 10.68 -12.91
N TYR A 12 26.54 11.41 -12.11
CA TYR A 12 26.92 12.69 -11.50
C TYR A 12 27.36 12.54 -10.04
N GLY A 13 27.12 11.37 -9.43
CA GLY A 13 27.53 11.08 -8.06
C GLY A 13 29.03 10.85 -7.96
N SER A 14 29.57 10.77 -6.73
CA SER A 14 30.99 10.47 -6.51
C SER A 14 31.41 9.10 -7.03
N CYS A 15 30.50 8.12 -7.01
CA CYS A 15 30.71 6.79 -7.58
C CYS A 15 30.60 6.84 -9.11
N HIS A 16 31.58 6.26 -9.82
CA HIS A 16 31.74 6.27 -11.28
C HIS A 16 31.99 7.66 -11.89
N ARG A 17 31.22 8.69 -11.50
CA ARG A 17 31.41 10.13 -11.81
C ARG A 17 31.91 10.41 -13.22
N ASN A 18 31.20 9.96 -14.24
CA ASN A 18 31.56 10.19 -15.64
C ASN A 18 30.96 11.48 -16.22
N ARG A 19 30.16 12.21 -15.44
CA ARG A 19 29.65 13.55 -15.73
C ARG A 19 29.98 14.51 -14.60
N ASP A 20 30.39 15.72 -14.97
CA ASP A 20 30.65 16.81 -14.05
C ASP A 20 29.41 17.67 -13.77
N GLY A 21 29.49 18.44 -12.69
CA GLY A 21 28.51 19.45 -12.31
C GLY A 21 27.78 19.15 -11.01
N LYS A 22 27.47 20.20 -10.24
CA LYS A 22 26.53 20.12 -9.12
C LYS A 22 25.12 20.15 -9.70
N VAL A 23 24.41 19.04 -9.59
CA VAL A 23 23.08 18.89 -10.18
C VAL A 23 22.00 18.75 -9.12
N ASP A 24 20.81 19.24 -9.42
CA ASP A 24 19.61 18.78 -8.73
C ASP A 24 19.27 17.36 -9.21
N LYS A 25 19.08 16.44 -8.25
CA LYS A 25 18.91 15.01 -8.55
C LYS A 25 17.64 14.76 -9.35
N VAL A 26 16.49 15.27 -8.90
CA VAL A 26 15.19 14.97 -9.51
C VAL A 26 15.07 15.65 -10.87
N GLU A 27 15.48 16.92 -10.99
CA GLU A 27 15.48 17.63 -12.28
C GLU A 27 16.42 16.98 -13.29
N THR A 28 17.54 16.42 -12.83
CA THR A 28 18.44 15.68 -13.72
C THR A 28 17.82 14.38 -14.19
N LEU A 29 17.21 13.60 -13.30
CA LEU A 29 16.56 12.33 -13.64
C LEU A 29 15.47 12.50 -14.70
N LYS A 30 14.72 13.62 -14.72
CA LYS A 30 13.70 13.91 -15.75
C LYS A 30 14.23 13.85 -17.20
N ARG A 31 15.54 13.99 -17.40
CA ARG A 31 16.20 13.92 -18.71
C ARG A 31 16.52 12.49 -19.15
N TYR A 32 16.31 11.50 -18.28
CA TYR A 32 16.66 10.10 -18.51
C TYR A 32 15.43 9.20 -18.47
N LYS A 33 15.36 8.25 -19.42
CA LYS A 33 14.32 7.22 -19.46
C LYS A 33 14.39 6.26 -18.29
N PHE A 34 15.61 5.98 -17.81
CA PHE A 34 15.88 5.05 -16.73
C PHE A 34 16.69 5.71 -15.63
N SER A 35 16.48 5.26 -14.40
CA SER A 35 17.25 5.65 -13.22
C SER A 35 17.75 4.40 -12.51
N LEU A 36 19.06 4.28 -12.28
CA LEU A 36 19.60 3.17 -11.50
C LEU A 36 19.36 3.43 -10.01
N ALA A 37 18.29 2.83 -9.48
CA ALA A 37 17.86 2.96 -8.10
C ALA A 37 18.39 1.78 -7.28
N PHE A 38 19.71 1.67 -7.19
CA PHE A 38 20.36 0.59 -6.45
C PHE A 38 20.45 0.95 -4.97
N GLU A 39 19.99 0.03 -4.12
CA GLU A 39 20.08 0.16 -2.68
C GLU A 39 21.44 -0.31 -2.16
N ASN A 40 21.81 0.17 -0.97
CA ASN A 40 23.07 -0.18 -0.35
C ASN A 40 23.11 -1.63 0.18
N SER A 41 21.95 -2.28 0.27
CA SER A 41 21.79 -3.66 0.76
C SER A 41 20.53 -4.28 0.16
N ASN A 42 20.53 -5.59 -0.02
CA ASN A 42 19.41 -6.35 -0.56
C ASN A 42 18.59 -6.92 0.60
N GLU A 43 17.72 -6.09 1.19
CA GLU A 43 16.91 -6.46 2.35
C GLU A 43 15.42 -6.31 2.06
N GLU A 44 14.60 -7.22 2.60
CA GLU A 44 13.14 -7.14 2.49
C GLU A 44 12.64 -5.77 2.97
N ASP A 45 11.74 -5.15 2.21
CA ASP A 45 11.16 -3.83 2.47
C ASP A 45 12.15 -2.64 2.50
N TYR A 46 13.44 -2.86 2.23
CA TYR A 46 14.42 -1.78 2.16
C TYR A 46 14.33 -1.04 0.82
N VAL A 47 13.34 -0.16 0.72
CA VAL A 47 13.07 0.69 -0.45
C VAL A 47 13.11 2.15 -0.03
N THR A 48 14.06 2.92 -0.56
CA THR A 48 14.29 4.30 -0.12
C THR A 48 13.90 5.34 -1.18
N GLU A 49 14.26 6.60 -0.94
CA GLU A 49 14.01 7.71 -1.84
C GLU A 49 14.57 7.49 -3.25
N LYS A 50 15.58 6.63 -3.45
CA LYS A 50 16.14 6.32 -4.78
C LYS A 50 15.08 5.78 -5.73
N PHE A 51 14.26 4.86 -5.24
CA PHE A 51 13.15 4.30 -5.98
C PHE A 51 12.07 5.36 -6.26
N PHE A 52 11.55 6.00 -5.20
CA PHE A 52 10.43 6.94 -5.33
C PHE A 52 10.79 8.19 -6.13
N GLN A 53 12.01 8.73 -6.00
CA GLN A 53 12.45 9.89 -6.78
C GLN A 53 12.58 9.57 -8.28
N SER A 54 12.88 8.32 -8.63
CA SER A 54 12.85 7.87 -10.03
C SER A 54 11.44 7.95 -10.60
N LEU A 55 10.44 7.45 -9.85
CA LEU A 55 9.03 7.53 -10.24
C LEU A 55 8.55 8.98 -10.37
N VAL A 56 8.91 9.84 -9.42
CA VAL A 56 8.58 11.29 -9.44
C VAL A 56 9.19 11.97 -10.67
N ALA A 57 10.42 11.63 -11.03
CA ALA A 57 11.08 12.17 -12.23
C ALA A 57 10.47 11.66 -13.54
N GLY A 58 9.61 10.62 -13.49
CA GLY A 58 9.09 9.95 -14.69
C GLY A 58 10.12 9.04 -15.37
N SER A 59 11.17 8.67 -14.66
CA SER A 59 12.16 7.68 -15.10
C SER A 59 11.75 6.30 -14.59
N ILE A 60 11.97 5.27 -15.40
CA ILE A 60 11.75 3.87 -15.00
C ILE A 60 12.89 3.46 -14.06
N PRO A 61 12.64 3.12 -12.78
CA PRO A 61 13.67 2.65 -11.88
C PRO A 61 14.17 1.27 -12.31
N VAL A 62 15.50 1.14 -12.40
CA VAL A 62 16.21 -0.15 -12.49
C VAL A 62 16.76 -0.43 -11.10
N VAL A 63 16.24 -1.46 -10.46
CA VAL A 63 16.44 -1.71 -9.02
C VAL A 63 17.36 -2.90 -8.82
N VAL A 64 18.30 -2.73 -7.89
CA VAL A 64 19.01 -3.78 -7.15
C VAL A 64 18.75 -3.46 -5.69
N GLY A 65 18.15 -4.34 -4.92
CA GLY A 65 17.73 -4.02 -3.55
C GLY A 65 16.72 -5.02 -3.00
N ALA A 66 15.59 -4.51 -2.51
CA ALA A 66 14.56 -5.33 -1.89
C ALA A 66 14.07 -6.48 -2.81
N PRO A 67 14.18 -7.75 -2.38
CA PRO A 67 13.73 -8.89 -3.18
C PRO A 67 12.25 -8.83 -3.57
N ASN A 68 11.45 -8.14 -2.75
CA ASN A 68 10.02 -7.91 -2.91
C ASN A 68 9.66 -6.57 -3.57
N ILE A 69 10.59 -5.92 -4.30
CA ILE A 69 10.37 -4.59 -4.91
C ILE A 69 9.09 -4.46 -5.76
N GLN A 70 8.59 -5.57 -6.32
CA GLN A 70 7.33 -5.58 -7.08
C GLN A 70 6.12 -5.15 -6.24
N GLU A 71 6.14 -5.34 -4.92
CA GLU A 71 5.11 -4.86 -3.98
C GLU A 71 5.02 -3.32 -3.91
N PHE A 72 6.07 -2.63 -4.35
CA PHE A 72 6.21 -1.17 -4.37
C PHE A 72 5.98 -0.57 -5.76
N SER A 73 5.70 -1.40 -6.78
CA SER A 73 5.49 -0.92 -8.14
C SER A 73 4.16 -0.15 -8.27
N PRO A 74 4.14 1.04 -8.91
CA PRO A 74 2.91 1.80 -9.12
C PRO A 74 2.00 1.18 -10.20
N GLY A 75 2.50 0.24 -11.00
CA GLY A 75 1.76 -0.42 -12.05
C GLY A 75 2.59 -1.49 -12.76
N GLU A 76 1.96 -2.20 -13.70
CA GLU A 76 2.64 -3.21 -14.51
C GLU A 76 3.68 -2.57 -15.43
N GLY A 77 4.86 -3.20 -15.53
CA GLY A 77 5.95 -2.72 -16.39
C GLY A 77 6.60 -1.39 -15.96
N ALA A 78 6.25 -0.87 -14.77
CA ALA A 78 6.74 0.42 -14.28
C ALA A 78 8.15 0.37 -13.69
N ILE A 79 8.70 -0.82 -13.45
CA ILE A 79 10.01 -1.03 -12.81
C ILE A 79 10.77 -2.16 -13.51
N LEU A 80 12.11 -2.10 -13.47
CA LEU A 80 12.98 -3.19 -13.87
C LEU A 80 13.76 -3.66 -12.64
N HIS A 81 13.77 -4.97 -12.38
CA HIS A 81 14.43 -5.55 -11.21
C HIS A 81 15.58 -6.45 -11.66
N ILE A 82 16.80 -6.15 -11.20
CA ILE A 82 17.96 -7.03 -11.30
C ILE A 82 18.05 -7.72 -9.94
N LYS A 83 17.56 -8.96 -9.85
CA LYS A 83 17.55 -9.72 -8.61
C LYS A 83 18.92 -10.38 -8.39
N GLU A 84 19.45 -10.97 -9.45
CA GLU A 84 20.75 -11.64 -9.48
C GLU A 84 21.62 -11.10 -10.62
N LEU A 85 22.92 -11.41 -10.61
CA LEU A 85 23.84 -10.96 -11.67
C LEU A 85 23.45 -11.48 -13.07
N ASP A 86 22.84 -12.66 -13.15
CA ASP A 86 22.40 -13.26 -14.41
C ASP A 86 21.25 -12.48 -15.07
N ASP A 87 20.50 -11.69 -14.30
CA ASP A 87 19.43 -10.83 -14.83
C ASP A 87 19.96 -9.63 -15.62
N VAL A 88 21.24 -9.27 -15.45
CA VAL A 88 21.79 -8.04 -16.04
C VAL A 88 21.65 -8.02 -17.57
N ALA A 89 21.86 -9.16 -18.23
CA ALA A 89 21.75 -9.25 -19.69
C ALA A 89 20.30 -9.12 -20.19
N SER A 90 19.36 -9.76 -19.50
CA SER A 90 17.93 -9.68 -19.85
C SER A 90 17.38 -8.28 -19.58
N VAL A 91 17.75 -7.66 -18.46
CA VAL A 91 17.37 -6.29 -18.12
C VAL A 91 17.95 -5.29 -19.12
N ALA A 92 19.22 -5.42 -19.50
CA ALA A 92 19.81 -4.56 -20.54
C ALA A 92 19.07 -4.66 -21.88
N THR A 93 18.67 -5.88 -22.28
CA THR A 93 17.88 -6.12 -23.49
C THR A 93 16.51 -5.41 -23.40
N THR A 94 15.83 -5.56 -22.27
CA THR A 94 14.55 -4.88 -21.99
C THR A 94 14.70 -3.35 -22.00
N MET A 95 15.76 -2.81 -21.40
CA MET A 95 16.06 -1.37 -21.42
C MET A 95 16.23 -0.86 -22.85
N LYS A 96 16.98 -1.57 -23.70
CA LYS A 96 17.16 -1.20 -25.12
C LYS A 96 15.84 -1.24 -25.88
N ASN A 97 15.03 -2.26 -25.68
CA ASN A 97 13.71 -2.36 -26.32
C ASN A 97 12.83 -1.15 -25.94
N ILE A 98 12.64 -0.90 -24.65
CA ILE A 98 11.91 0.26 -24.12
C ILE A 98 12.51 1.58 -24.64
N ALA A 99 13.84 1.70 -24.70
CA ALA A 99 14.49 2.92 -25.19
C ALA A 99 14.24 3.16 -26.68
N SER A 100 14.15 2.10 -27.48
CA SER A 100 13.95 2.16 -28.93
C SER A 100 12.49 2.31 -29.36
N ASN A 101 11.54 1.92 -28.50
CA ASN A 101 10.11 1.92 -28.81
C ASN A 101 9.33 2.90 -27.90
N PRO A 102 8.86 4.04 -28.45
CA PRO A 102 8.05 5.00 -27.70
C PRO A 102 6.80 4.40 -27.06
N ASP A 103 6.14 3.44 -27.72
CA ASP A 103 4.92 2.82 -27.21
C ASP A 103 5.21 1.98 -25.97
N THR A 104 6.29 1.19 -26.00
CA THR A 104 6.73 0.40 -24.83
C THR A 104 7.13 1.31 -23.67
N PHE A 105 7.81 2.42 -23.94
CA PHE A 105 8.14 3.41 -22.91
C PHE A 105 6.89 4.07 -22.30
N ASN A 106 5.95 4.48 -23.14
CA ASN A 106 4.68 5.06 -22.70
C ASN A 106 3.85 4.05 -21.90
N GLN A 107 3.90 2.76 -22.27
CA GLN A 107 3.25 1.69 -21.54
C GLN A 107 3.83 1.53 -20.12
N SER A 108 5.15 1.58 -19.96
CA SER A 108 5.80 1.55 -18.63
C SER A 108 5.44 2.74 -17.74
N LEU A 109 5.03 3.87 -18.34
CA LEU A 109 4.61 5.08 -17.61
C LEU A 109 3.09 5.26 -17.60
N ARG A 110 2.32 4.27 -18.06
CA ARG A 110 0.87 4.36 -18.23
C ARG A 110 0.15 4.68 -16.92
N TRP A 111 0.65 4.17 -15.79
CA TRP A 111 0.16 4.44 -14.44
C TRP A 111 0.11 5.94 -14.08
N LYS A 112 0.89 6.80 -14.75
CA LYS A 112 0.83 8.26 -14.55
C LYS A 112 -0.43 8.90 -15.12
N TYR A 113 -1.05 8.24 -16.11
CA TYR A 113 -2.24 8.72 -16.80
C TYR A 113 -3.50 8.02 -16.29
N ASP A 114 -3.44 6.69 -16.17
CA ASP A 114 -4.58 5.90 -15.70
C ASP A 114 -4.72 5.94 -14.16
N GLY A 115 -3.67 6.40 -13.48
CA GLY A 115 -3.54 6.38 -12.03
C GLY A 115 -2.77 5.14 -11.54
N PRO A 116 -2.06 5.23 -10.40
CA PRO A 116 -1.35 4.10 -9.85
C PRO A 116 -2.33 3.04 -9.32
N SER A 117 -1.83 1.81 -9.15
CA SER A 117 -2.58 0.72 -8.55
C SER A 117 -3.09 1.07 -7.14
N ASP A 118 -4.20 0.45 -6.74
CA ASP A 118 -4.72 0.63 -5.37
C ASP A 118 -3.73 0.18 -4.30
N SER A 119 -2.93 -0.86 -4.59
CA SER A 119 -1.87 -1.32 -3.68
C SER A 119 -0.80 -0.25 -3.48
N PHE A 120 -0.39 0.44 -4.55
CA PHE A 120 0.56 1.54 -4.46
C PHE A 120 -0.03 2.74 -3.73
N LYS A 121 -1.29 3.10 -3.98
CA LYS A 121 -2.00 4.15 -3.23
C LYS A 121 -2.01 3.82 -1.73
N ALA A 122 -2.46 2.62 -1.37
CA ALA A 122 -2.48 2.15 0.01
C ALA A 122 -1.10 2.18 0.67
N LEU A 123 -0.03 1.86 -0.07
CA LEU A 123 1.34 1.94 0.39
C LEU A 123 1.75 3.39 0.69
N ILE A 124 1.58 4.33 -0.23
CA ILE A 124 2.01 5.73 -0.03
C ILE A 124 1.19 6.41 1.08
N ASP A 125 -0.09 6.07 1.21
CA ASP A 125 -0.99 6.62 2.23
C ASP A 125 -0.57 6.22 3.65
N MET A 126 0.22 5.15 3.81
CA MET A 126 0.78 4.77 5.11
C MET A 126 1.63 5.88 5.75
N ALA A 127 2.18 6.77 4.94
CA ALA A 127 2.95 7.91 5.39
C ALA A 127 2.07 9.11 5.80
N ALA A 128 0.78 9.11 5.46
CA ALA A 128 -0.14 10.22 5.78
C ALA A 128 -0.31 10.42 7.30
N VAL A 129 -0.07 9.38 8.10
CA VAL A 129 -0.08 9.48 9.56
C VAL A 129 1.33 9.40 10.11
N HIS A 130 1.77 10.48 10.77
CA HIS A 130 3.09 10.56 11.39
C HIS A 130 3.38 9.36 12.30
N SER A 131 4.64 8.91 12.33
CA SER A 131 5.06 7.72 13.10
C SER A 131 4.69 7.81 14.58
N SER A 132 4.82 8.98 15.19
CA SER A 132 4.40 9.23 16.59
C SER A 132 2.90 8.99 16.80
N CYS A 133 2.04 9.45 15.88
CA CYS A 133 0.61 9.23 15.96
C CYS A 133 0.26 7.74 15.81
N ARG A 134 0.94 7.03 14.89
CA ARG A 134 0.80 5.58 14.73
C ARG A 134 1.17 4.83 16.02
N LEU A 135 2.25 5.25 16.70
CA LEU A 135 2.65 4.69 17.99
C LEU A 135 1.59 4.97 19.07
N CYS A 136 1.07 6.19 19.17
CA CYS A 136 0.00 6.52 20.11
C CYS A 136 -1.25 5.68 19.88
N ILE A 137 -1.68 5.50 18.61
CA ILE A 137 -2.82 4.66 18.26
C ILE A 137 -2.57 3.21 18.68
N HIS A 138 -1.36 2.68 18.44
CA HIS A 138 -0.99 1.33 18.84
C HIS A 138 -1.05 1.14 20.36
N ILE A 139 -0.43 2.06 21.12
CA ILE A 139 -0.42 2.02 22.60
C ILE A 139 -1.85 2.11 23.13
N ALA A 140 -2.65 3.07 22.64
CA ALA A 140 -4.02 3.24 23.07
C ALA A 140 -4.89 2.02 22.73
N THR A 141 -4.69 1.39 21.57
CA THR A 141 -5.33 0.10 21.23
C THR A 141 -4.97 -0.98 22.24
N LYS A 142 -3.68 -1.12 22.62
CA LYS A 142 -3.24 -2.11 23.61
C LYS A 142 -3.80 -1.87 25.01
N ILE A 143 -3.91 -0.62 25.42
CA ILE A 143 -4.55 -0.25 26.70
C ILE A 143 -6.03 -0.63 26.67
N HIS A 144 -6.75 -0.29 25.60
CA HIS A 144 -8.18 -0.60 25.48
C HIS A 144 -8.44 -2.12 25.46
N GLU A 145 -7.60 -2.89 24.74
CA GLU A 145 -7.66 -4.36 24.74
C GLU A 145 -7.49 -4.94 26.16
N LYS A 146 -6.64 -4.33 27.00
CA LYS A 146 -6.45 -4.76 28.39
C LYS A 146 -7.65 -4.40 29.26
N GLU A 147 -8.22 -3.21 29.08
CA GLU A 147 -9.41 -2.76 29.82
C GLU A 147 -10.65 -3.62 29.52
N GLU A 148 -10.84 -4.01 28.25
CA GLU A 148 -11.97 -4.85 27.85
C GLU A 148 -11.92 -6.27 28.39
N ARG A 149 -10.72 -6.79 28.69
CA ARG A 149 -10.55 -8.10 29.35
C ARG A 149 -11.00 -8.08 30.81
N THR A 150 -11.27 -6.92 31.39
CA THR A 150 -11.80 -6.83 32.76
C THR A 150 -13.27 -7.25 32.81
N THR A 151 -13.70 -7.82 33.93
CA THR A 151 -15.06 -8.33 34.16
C THR A 151 -16.16 -7.27 33.98
N LYS A 152 -15.80 -5.98 34.04
CA LYS A 152 -16.71 -4.84 33.78
C LYS A 152 -17.16 -4.78 32.33
N PHE A 153 -16.29 -5.13 31.37
CA PHE A 153 -16.56 -5.02 29.93
C PHE A 153 -17.00 -6.34 29.28
N MET A 154 -16.67 -7.47 29.89
CA MET A 154 -17.08 -8.81 29.41
C MET A 154 -18.60 -9.02 29.34
N LYS A 155 -19.42 -8.15 29.95
CA LYS A 155 -20.88 -8.28 29.99
C LYS A 155 -21.61 -7.72 28.77
N ARG A 156 -20.94 -7.05 27.82
CA ARG A 156 -21.61 -6.47 26.64
C ARG A 156 -21.72 -7.53 25.52
N PRO A 157 -22.94 -7.96 25.14
CA PRO A 157 -23.09 -8.89 24.02
C PRO A 157 -22.81 -8.17 22.70
N CYS A 158 -21.87 -8.69 21.90
CA CYS A 158 -21.60 -8.23 20.53
C CYS A 158 -22.32 -9.08 19.47
N SER A 159 -23.34 -9.81 19.90
CA SER A 159 -24.27 -10.49 19.02
C SER A 159 -25.64 -10.55 19.67
N CYS A 160 -26.69 -10.47 18.86
CA CYS A 160 -28.07 -10.62 19.32
C CYS A 160 -28.79 -11.63 18.43
N SER A 161 -29.28 -12.72 19.03
CA SER A 161 -29.99 -13.79 18.32
C SER A 161 -31.50 -13.65 18.49
N SER A 162 -32.22 -13.80 17.39
CA SER A 162 -33.69 -13.76 17.35
C SER A 162 -34.22 -14.84 16.41
N LYS A 163 -35.55 -14.97 16.31
CA LYS A 163 -36.20 -15.84 15.31
C LYS A 163 -35.83 -15.48 13.86
N LYS A 164 -35.34 -14.25 13.60
CA LYS A 164 -34.92 -13.77 12.28
C LYS A 164 -33.41 -13.96 12.03
N GLY A 165 -32.71 -14.72 12.88
CA GLY A 165 -31.27 -14.94 12.81
C GLY A 165 -30.49 -14.08 13.82
N THR A 166 -29.16 -14.18 13.73
CA THR A 166 -28.22 -13.47 14.60
C THR A 166 -27.71 -12.21 13.92
N VAL A 167 -27.66 -11.10 14.66
CA VAL A 167 -26.96 -9.87 14.26
C VAL A 167 -25.64 -9.81 15.02
N TYR A 168 -24.54 -9.65 14.30
CA TYR A 168 -23.19 -9.49 14.84
C TYR A 168 -22.83 -8.01 14.84
N HIS A 169 -22.24 -7.54 15.94
CA HIS A 169 -21.72 -6.18 16.10
C HIS A 169 -20.20 -6.22 15.94
N LEU A 170 -19.71 -5.51 14.93
CA LEU A 170 -18.30 -5.37 14.58
C LEU A 170 -17.85 -3.93 14.85
N PHE A 171 -16.58 -3.77 15.17
CA PHE A 171 -15.94 -2.47 15.33
C PHE A 171 -14.95 -2.25 14.20
N VAL A 172 -15.18 -1.23 13.36
CA VAL A 172 -14.32 -0.95 12.21
C VAL A 172 -13.78 0.47 12.30
N ARG A 173 -12.47 0.65 12.11
CA ARG A 173 -11.86 1.98 11.97
C ARG A 173 -11.02 2.08 10.72
N GLU A 174 -10.87 3.28 10.18
CA GLU A 174 -9.83 3.53 9.19
C GLU A 174 -8.45 3.35 9.84
N ARG A 175 -7.51 2.70 9.13
CA ARG A 175 -6.12 2.61 9.57
C ARG A 175 -5.54 4.02 9.76
N GLY A 176 -4.86 4.25 10.88
CA GLY A 176 -4.33 5.57 11.22
C GLY A 176 -5.32 6.47 11.96
N ARG A 177 -6.54 5.99 12.26
CA ARG A 177 -7.46 6.60 13.22
C ARG A 177 -7.60 5.74 14.46
N PHE A 178 -7.93 6.36 15.59
CA PHE A 178 -8.13 5.65 16.85
C PHE A 178 -9.56 5.12 17.01
N LYS A 179 -10.57 5.97 16.75
CA LYS A 179 -11.99 5.68 17.00
C LYS A 179 -12.54 4.65 16.01
N THR A 180 -13.31 3.71 16.54
CA THR A 180 -14.03 2.68 15.76
C THR A 180 -15.49 3.05 15.59
N GLU A 181 -16.04 2.70 14.44
CA GLU A 181 -17.44 2.76 14.12
C GLU A 181 -18.12 1.40 14.30
N SER A 182 -19.39 1.43 14.69
CA SER A 182 -20.21 0.23 14.83
C SER A 182 -20.77 -0.20 13.48
N ILE A 183 -20.49 -1.45 13.09
CA ILE A 183 -21.03 -2.12 11.91
C ILE A 183 -21.85 -3.31 12.37
N TYR A 184 -23.00 -3.55 11.74
CA TYR A 184 -23.90 -4.64 12.08
C TYR A 184 -24.14 -5.52 10.86
N LEU A 185 -23.86 -6.82 10.98
CA LEU A 185 -24.11 -7.80 9.92
C LEU A 185 -25.04 -8.91 10.42
N ARG A 186 -25.94 -9.37 9.56
CA ARG A 186 -26.81 -10.52 9.85
C ARG A 186 -26.10 -11.82 9.51
N SER A 187 -26.46 -12.91 10.19
CA SER A 187 -25.88 -14.26 9.96
C SER A 187 -26.00 -14.75 8.51
N GLY A 188 -27.05 -14.34 7.78
CA GLY A 188 -27.19 -14.65 6.35
C GLY A 188 -26.46 -13.70 5.40
N GLN A 189 -25.65 -12.76 5.93
CA GLN A 189 -24.93 -11.72 5.18
C GLN A 189 -23.49 -11.58 5.71
N LEU A 190 -22.89 -12.67 6.20
CA LEU A 190 -21.48 -12.70 6.62
C LEU A 190 -20.57 -12.92 5.41
N THR A 191 -20.71 -12.08 4.39
CA THR A 191 -19.92 -12.14 3.16
C THR A 191 -18.98 -10.93 3.07
N LEU A 192 -17.90 -11.07 2.31
CA LEU A 192 -16.94 -10.00 2.06
C LEU A 192 -17.62 -8.78 1.44
N GLY A 193 -18.50 -9.01 0.45
CA GLY A 193 -19.25 -7.95 -0.21
C GLY A 193 -20.24 -7.24 0.72
N ALA A 194 -20.90 -7.95 1.64
CA ALA A 194 -21.79 -7.35 2.62
C ALA A 194 -21.03 -6.54 3.67
N LEU A 195 -19.87 -7.04 4.13
CA LEU A 195 -18.99 -6.30 5.03
C LEU A 195 -18.48 -5.02 4.38
N GLU A 196 -17.96 -5.10 3.16
CA GLU A 196 -17.49 -3.93 2.41
C GLU A 196 -18.61 -2.89 2.22
N SER A 197 -19.79 -3.34 1.77
CA SER A 197 -20.95 -2.48 1.57
C SER A 197 -21.39 -1.80 2.87
N ALA A 198 -21.39 -2.53 3.99
CA ALA A 198 -21.77 -1.97 5.29
C ALA A 198 -20.75 -0.95 5.80
N VAL A 199 -19.45 -1.22 5.60
CA VAL A 199 -18.37 -0.27 5.93
C VAL A 199 -18.51 0.99 5.10
N LEU A 200 -18.66 0.86 3.78
CA LEU A 200 -18.86 2.01 2.88
C LEU A 200 -20.10 2.82 3.26
N ALA A 201 -21.24 2.17 3.46
CA ALA A 201 -22.48 2.85 3.85
C ALA A 201 -22.31 3.62 5.17
N LYS A 202 -21.69 3.00 6.19
CA LYS A 202 -21.43 3.63 7.47
C LYS A 202 -20.52 4.85 7.33
N PHE A 203 -19.36 4.70 6.69
CA PHE A 203 -18.40 5.80 6.56
C PHE A 203 -18.93 6.93 5.67
N ARG A 204 -19.71 6.63 4.62
CA ARG A 204 -20.41 7.64 3.81
C ARG A 204 -21.44 8.43 4.62
N SER A 205 -22.26 7.75 5.44
CA SER A 205 -23.24 8.42 6.30
C SER A 205 -22.62 9.38 7.34
N LEU A 206 -21.34 9.19 7.65
CA LEU A 206 -20.58 10.07 8.54
C LEU A 206 -19.88 11.23 7.81
N ASN A 207 -20.04 11.33 6.48
CA ASN A 207 -19.23 12.21 5.62
C ASN A 207 -17.72 12.04 5.89
N HIS A 208 -17.29 10.78 6.03
CA HIS A 208 -15.93 10.47 6.43
C HIS A 208 -14.91 10.94 5.38
N VAL A 209 -13.85 11.57 5.85
CA VAL A 209 -12.70 11.98 5.05
C VAL A 209 -11.51 11.07 5.36
N PRO A 210 -10.98 10.31 4.38
CA PRO A 210 -9.81 9.46 4.61
C PRO A 210 -8.59 10.23 5.10
N VAL A 211 -7.75 9.61 5.93
CA VAL A 211 -6.56 10.25 6.51
C VAL A 211 -5.56 10.73 5.46
N TRP A 212 -5.54 10.09 4.30
CA TRP A 212 -4.64 10.44 3.20
C TRP A 212 -5.15 11.59 2.34
N ARG A 213 -6.41 12.04 2.50
CA ARG A 213 -7.04 12.95 1.55
C ARG A 213 -6.24 14.24 1.35
N ASP A 214 -5.80 14.87 2.43
CA ASP A 214 -5.09 16.15 2.36
C ASP A 214 -3.62 15.98 1.96
N GLU A 215 -3.01 14.85 2.35
CA GLU A 215 -1.61 14.51 2.06
C GLU A 215 -1.39 14.05 0.62
N ARG A 216 -2.40 13.42 0.01
CA ARG A 216 -2.28 12.85 -1.32
C ARG A 216 -2.31 13.94 -2.39
N PRO A 217 -1.32 14.02 -3.31
CA PRO A 217 -1.30 15.00 -4.38
C PRO A 217 -2.58 14.99 -5.23
N PRO A 218 -3.09 16.15 -5.68
CA PRO A 218 -4.29 16.22 -6.51
C PRO A 218 -4.26 15.33 -7.76
N SER A 219 -3.07 15.10 -8.34
CA SER A 219 -2.89 14.29 -9.54
C SER A 219 -3.21 12.80 -9.36
N ILE A 220 -3.15 12.28 -8.14
CA ILE A 220 -3.45 10.88 -7.81
C ILE A 220 -4.59 10.74 -6.78
N ARG A 221 -5.17 11.87 -6.38
CA ARG A 221 -6.37 11.94 -5.56
C ARG A 221 -7.54 11.50 -6.45
N SER A 222 -7.93 10.23 -6.33
CA SER A 222 -9.20 9.74 -6.87
C SER A 222 -10.35 10.61 -6.31
N GLY A 223 -11.47 10.69 -7.02
CA GLY A 223 -12.58 11.59 -6.68
C GLY A 223 -13.15 11.39 -5.27
N ASP A 224 -14.25 12.06 -4.95
CA ASP A 224 -14.80 12.09 -3.58
C ASP A 224 -15.38 10.76 -3.08
N GLU A 225 -15.40 9.72 -3.91
CA GLU A 225 -15.97 8.43 -3.55
C GLU A 225 -15.01 7.58 -2.71
N LEU A 226 -15.48 7.13 -1.54
CA LEU A 226 -14.78 6.13 -0.74
C LEU A 226 -14.74 4.78 -1.48
N LYS A 227 -13.54 4.26 -1.69
CA LYS A 227 -13.26 2.91 -2.17
C LYS A 227 -12.49 2.14 -1.12
N VAL A 228 -12.93 0.92 -0.82
CA VAL A 228 -12.22 0.02 0.11
C VAL A 228 -11.13 -0.70 -0.65
N TYR A 229 -9.89 -0.62 -0.17
CA TYR A 229 -8.81 -1.47 -0.65
C TYR A 229 -8.74 -2.78 0.12
N ARG A 230 -8.81 -2.71 1.46
CA ARG A 230 -8.71 -3.90 2.31
C ARG A 230 -9.41 -3.70 3.65
N ILE A 231 -10.00 -4.78 4.15
CA ILE A 231 -10.52 -4.90 5.52
C ILE A 231 -9.85 -6.09 6.17
N TYR A 232 -9.29 -5.91 7.36
CA TYR A 232 -8.49 -6.94 8.04
C TYR A 232 -8.57 -6.80 9.57
N PRO A 233 -8.22 -7.84 10.34
CA PRO A 233 -8.16 -7.79 11.81
C PRO A 233 -7.29 -6.65 12.34
N MET A 234 -7.77 -5.94 13.36
CA MET A 234 -7.00 -4.88 14.01
C MET A 234 -5.72 -5.44 14.65
N GLY A 235 -4.63 -4.69 14.58
CA GLY A 235 -3.35 -5.03 15.24
C GLY A 235 -2.28 -5.61 14.32
N LEU A 236 -2.58 -5.81 13.03
CA LEU A 236 -1.58 -6.20 12.04
C LEU A 236 -0.55 -5.09 11.76
N THR A 237 0.69 -5.51 11.55
CA THR A 237 1.77 -4.63 11.05
C THR A 237 1.42 -4.06 9.67
N GLN A 238 2.15 -3.04 9.21
CA GLN A 238 1.91 -2.47 7.87
C GLN A 238 2.08 -3.52 6.77
N ARG A 239 3.14 -4.33 6.84
CA ARG A 239 3.41 -5.41 5.89
C ARG A 239 2.28 -6.45 5.87
N GLN A 240 1.87 -6.92 7.05
CA GLN A 240 0.75 -7.87 7.15
C GLN A 240 -0.55 -7.27 6.62
N ALA A 241 -0.85 -6.01 6.92
CA ALA A 241 -2.05 -5.34 6.44
C ALA A 241 -2.05 -5.16 4.92
N LEU A 242 -0.93 -4.75 4.30
CA LEU A 242 -0.85 -4.47 2.87
C LEU A 242 -0.69 -5.74 2.01
N TYR A 243 0.15 -6.67 2.45
CA TYR A 243 0.63 -7.77 1.62
C TYR A 243 0.35 -9.15 2.23
N GLY A 244 0.30 -9.28 3.55
CA GLY A 244 0.19 -10.58 4.22
C GLY A 244 -1.22 -11.16 4.39
N PHE A 245 -2.18 -10.38 4.89
CA PHE A 245 -3.50 -10.88 5.30
C PHE A 245 -4.62 -10.49 4.34
N ARG A 246 -5.39 -11.47 3.89
CA ARG A 246 -6.68 -11.25 3.23
C ARG A 246 -7.59 -12.41 3.59
N PHE A 247 -8.86 -12.12 3.92
CA PHE A 247 -9.88 -13.16 3.92
C PHE A 247 -9.97 -13.77 2.52
N ARG A 248 -9.76 -15.08 2.40
CA ARG A 248 -9.72 -15.77 1.10
C ARG A 248 -11.10 -15.85 0.47
N ASP A 249 -12.12 -16.03 1.30
CA ASP A 249 -13.51 -16.19 0.88
C ASP A 249 -14.48 -15.78 2.00
N ASP A 250 -15.78 -15.84 1.70
CA ASP A 250 -16.86 -15.53 2.63
C ASP A 250 -16.89 -16.48 3.84
N SER A 251 -16.49 -17.75 3.67
CA SER A 251 -16.48 -18.74 4.75
C SER A 251 -15.41 -18.42 5.79
N GLU A 252 -14.24 -17.96 5.38
CA GLU A 252 -13.19 -17.52 6.30
C GLU A 252 -13.61 -16.28 7.11
N LEU A 253 -14.28 -15.32 6.46
CA LEU A 253 -14.83 -14.16 7.17
C LEU A 253 -15.91 -14.58 8.19
N GLU A 254 -16.84 -15.42 7.76
CA GLU A 254 -17.92 -15.92 8.62
C GLU A 254 -17.35 -16.65 9.85
N GLN A 255 -16.36 -17.53 9.64
CA GLN A 255 -15.70 -18.25 10.72
C GLN A 255 -14.98 -17.27 11.67
N TYR A 256 -14.23 -16.32 11.12
CA TYR A 256 -13.54 -15.30 11.93
C TYR A 256 -14.50 -14.51 12.82
N ILE A 257 -15.64 -14.05 12.29
CA ILE A 257 -16.64 -13.29 13.04
C ILE A 257 -17.27 -14.14 14.16
N LYS A 258 -17.51 -15.43 13.92
CA LYS A 258 -18.05 -16.36 14.92
C LYS A 258 -17.05 -16.63 16.05
N ASP A 259 -15.77 -16.80 15.71
CA ASP A 259 -14.70 -17.12 16.66
C ASP A 259 -14.25 -15.89 17.47
N HIS A 260 -14.52 -14.68 16.97
CA HIS A 260 -14.12 -13.43 17.60
C HIS A 260 -15.34 -12.54 17.91
N PRO A 261 -16.05 -12.81 19.03
CA PRO A 261 -17.08 -11.89 19.52
C PRO A 261 -16.51 -10.47 19.67
N CYS A 262 -17.26 -9.46 19.24
CA CYS A 262 -16.79 -8.08 19.18
C CYS A 262 -15.61 -7.85 18.22
N ALA A 263 -15.52 -8.61 17.14
CA ALA A 263 -14.44 -8.51 16.16
C ALA A 263 -14.12 -7.06 15.79
N LYS A 264 -12.83 -6.74 15.94
CA LYS A 264 -12.24 -5.44 15.64
C LYS A 264 -11.48 -5.52 14.33
N LEU A 265 -11.85 -4.66 13.39
CA LEU A 265 -11.28 -4.61 12.05
C LEU A 265 -10.72 -3.21 11.78
N GLU A 266 -9.75 -3.17 10.89
CA GLU A 266 -9.30 -1.95 10.24
C GLU A 266 -9.64 -1.99 8.76
N VAL A 267 -9.93 -0.81 8.19
CA VAL A 267 -10.15 -0.61 6.76
C VAL A 267 -9.08 0.34 6.21
N ILE A 268 -8.58 0.04 5.02
CA ILE A 268 -7.77 0.96 4.20
C ILE A 268 -8.66 1.42 3.06
N PHE A 269 -8.86 2.74 2.96
CA PHE A 269 -9.49 3.38 1.81
C PHE A 269 -8.42 3.82 0.81
N VAL A 270 -8.75 3.89 -0.48
CA VAL A 270 -7.86 4.40 -1.54
C VAL A 270 -8.59 5.27 -2.53
#